data_AF-A0A3M0MAA2-F1
#
_entry.id   AF-A0A3M0MAA2-F1
#
_cell.length_a   1.000
_cell.length_b   1.000
_cell.length_c   1.000
_cell.angle_alpha   90.00
_cell.angle_beta   90.00
_cell.angle_gamma   90.00
#
_symmetry.space_group_name_H-M   'P 1'
#
loop_
_entity.id
_entity.type
_entity.pdbx_description
1 polymer ?
#
loop_
_entity_poly.entity_id
_entity_poly.type
_entity_poly.pdbx_seq_one_letter_code
_entity_poly.pdbx_strand_id
1 'polypeptide(L)'
;MKRVVAIGSILGLLAACSSGMTPEQRSERAANLAKNSAIWKTRKTYNMEGATIDLAVSPDRDYALIWPAPKNQKVTIGQVERGVTSVTGCKTQFDGLLLMIAKGDRNAIAPFDKMSNMQNGLRMDLAC
;
A
#
# COMPACT_ATOMS: atom_id res chain seq x y z
N MET A 1 1.34 60.86 36.96
CA MET A 1 1.00 59.44 37.17
C MET A 1 -0.26 59.11 36.37
N LYS A 2 -0.17 58.26 35.35
CA LYS A 2 -1.29 57.55 34.69
C LYS A 2 -0.67 56.46 33.79
N ARG A 3 -0.76 55.20 34.21
CA ARG A 3 -0.31 54.04 33.43
C ARG A 3 -1.44 53.66 32.48
N VAL A 4 -1.18 53.66 31.17
CA VAL A 4 -2.10 53.12 30.17
C VAL A 4 -1.64 51.69 29.87
N VAL A 5 -2.50 50.74 30.17
CA VAL A 5 -2.32 49.30 29.95
C VAL A 5 -2.55 49.03 28.46
N ALA A 6 -1.51 48.60 27.74
CA ALA A 6 -1.62 48.11 26.37
C ALA A 6 -2.05 46.63 26.41
N ILE A 7 -3.32 46.38 26.11
CA ILE A 7 -3.89 45.04 25.93
C ILE A 7 -3.47 44.56 24.55
N GLY A 8 -2.66 43.49 24.54
CA GLY A 8 -2.21 42.82 23.32
C GLY A 8 -3.36 42.11 22.62
N SER A 9 -3.59 42.48 21.36
CA SER A 9 -4.44 41.74 20.44
C SER A 9 -3.57 40.75 19.64
N ILE A 10 -3.47 39.53 20.14
CA ILE A 10 -3.00 38.37 19.37
C ILE A 10 -4.10 38.07 18.35
N LEU A 11 -3.94 38.54 17.11
CA LEU A 11 -4.84 38.18 16.01
C LEU A 11 -4.50 36.75 15.57
N GLY A 12 -5.46 35.86 15.77
CA GLY A 12 -5.33 34.41 15.68
C GLY A 12 -4.88 33.87 14.33
N LEU A 13 -3.92 32.97 14.41
CA LEU A 13 -3.83 31.77 13.58
C LEU A 13 -5.20 31.08 13.55
N LEU A 14 -5.89 31.01 12.41
CA LEU A 14 -6.90 29.99 12.08
C LEU A 14 -7.53 30.36 10.73
N ALA A 15 -6.89 29.97 9.63
CA ALA A 15 -7.56 29.88 8.35
C ALA A 15 -7.21 28.56 7.66
N ALA A 16 -8.22 27.70 7.62
CA ALA A 16 -8.42 26.59 6.69
C ALA A 16 -7.62 25.30 6.89
N CYS A 17 -8.04 24.52 7.89
CA CYS A 17 -8.20 23.08 7.73
C CYS A 17 -9.24 22.81 6.62
N SER A 18 -8.85 22.93 5.34
CA SER A 18 -9.62 22.37 4.24
C SER A 18 -9.05 21.01 3.91
N SER A 19 -9.85 19.98 4.18
CA SER A 19 -9.64 18.55 3.97
C SER A 19 -9.21 18.22 2.54
N GLY A 20 -7.93 18.41 2.22
CA GLY A 20 -7.37 18.19 0.90
C GLY A 20 -5.88 17.94 0.99
N MET A 21 -5.43 16.92 0.27
CA MET A 21 -4.02 16.55 0.14
C MET A 21 -3.19 17.77 -0.32
N THR A 22 -2.10 18.09 0.37
CA THR A 22 -1.25 19.24 0.02
C THR A 22 -0.68 19.07 -1.40
N PRO A 23 -0.27 20.14 -2.09
CA PRO A 23 0.40 20.03 -3.39
C PRO A 23 1.59 19.03 -3.37
N GLU A 24 2.35 19.03 -2.29
CA GLU A 24 3.50 18.14 -2.07
C GLU A 24 3.03 16.68 -1.98
N GLN A 25 2.04 16.39 -1.14
CA GLN A 25 1.48 15.05 -1.00
C GLN A 25 0.85 14.54 -2.31
N ARG A 26 0.23 15.43 -3.11
CA ARG A 26 -0.30 15.07 -4.43
C ARG A 26 0.82 14.71 -5.40
N SER A 27 1.90 15.48 -5.42
CA SER A 27 3.10 15.21 -6.23
C SER A 27 3.73 13.86 -5.85
N GLU A 28 3.94 13.62 -4.55
CA GLU A 28 4.49 12.37 -4.02
C GLU A 28 3.61 11.17 -4.38
N ARG A 29 2.28 11.30 -4.23
CA ARG A 29 1.34 10.26 -4.63
C ARG A 29 1.43 9.96 -6.12
N ALA A 30 1.50 10.99 -6.97
CA ALA A 30 1.61 10.81 -8.42
C ALA A 30 2.92 10.10 -8.80
N ALA A 31 4.04 10.49 -8.17
CA ALA A 31 5.34 9.84 -8.36
C ALA A 31 5.31 8.36 -7.93
N ASN A 32 4.75 8.07 -6.76
CA ASN A 32 4.61 6.71 -6.25
C ASN A 32 3.69 5.84 -7.15
N LEU A 33 2.60 6.41 -7.66
CA LEU A 33 1.73 5.72 -8.62
C LEU A 33 2.47 5.42 -9.92
N ALA A 34 3.24 6.37 -10.46
CA ALA A 34 4.03 6.17 -11.67
C ALA A 34 5.11 5.09 -11.47
N LYS A 35 5.84 5.11 -10.34
CA LYS A 35 6.82 4.06 -9.98
C LYS A 35 6.14 2.69 -9.91
N ASN A 36 5.02 2.58 -9.20
CA ASN A 36 4.30 1.31 -9.08
C ASN A 36 3.74 0.84 -10.43
N SER A 37 3.23 1.74 -11.28
CA SER A 37 2.78 1.37 -12.63
C SER A 37 3.93 0.86 -13.50
N ALA A 38 5.13 1.46 -13.40
CA ALA A 38 6.30 0.98 -14.14
C ALA A 38 6.72 -0.42 -13.66
N ILE A 39 6.73 -0.65 -12.35
CA ILE A 39 7.03 -1.97 -11.76
C ILE A 39 5.96 -2.98 -12.16
N TRP A 40 4.68 -2.65 -12.06
CA TRP A 40 3.59 -3.57 -12.40
C TRP A 40 3.57 -4.02 -13.87
N LYS A 41 4.18 -3.24 -14.78
CA LYS A 41 4.38 -3.65 -16.17
C LYS A 41 5.38 -4.80 -16.32
N THR A 42 6.27 -5.02 -15.35
CA THR A 42 7.24 -6.14 -15.36
C THR A 42 6.68 -7.41 -14.74
N ARG A 43 5.41 -7.40 -14.31
CA ARG A 43 4.79 -8.53 -13.61
C ARG A 43 4.85 -9.80 -14.45
N LYS A 44 5.02 -10.91 -13.76
CA LYS A 44 4.90 -12.25 -14.31
C LYS A 44 3.81 -13.00 -13.56
N THR A 45 3.15 -13.90 -14.27
CA THR A 45 2.13 -14.78 -13.68
C THR A 45 2.79 -16.06 -13.18
N TYR A 46 2.47 -16.45 -11.95
CA TYR A 46 3.01 -17.62 -11.29
C TYR A 46 1.88 -18.49 -10.75
N ASN A 47 2.06 -19.81 -10.79
CA ASN A 47 1.16 -20.76 -10.14
C ASN A 47 1.80 -21.23 -8.82
N MET A 48 1.08 -21.05 -7.72
CA MET A 48 1.55 -21.26 -6.35
C MET A 48 0.43 -21.91 -5.55
N GLU A 49 0.61 -23.16 -5.15
CA GLU A 49 -0.35 -23.88 -4.29
C GLU A 49 -1.80 -23.89 -4.83
N GLY A 50 -1.95 -24.00 -6.16
CA GLY A 50 -3.26 -23.98 -6.83
C GLY A 50 -3.86 -22.58 -7.01
N ALA A 51 -3.17 -21.54 -6.54
CA ALA A 51 -3.48 -20.14 -6.81
C ALA A 51 -2.59 -19.60 -7.93
N THR A 52 -3.15 -18.80 -8.82
CA THR A 52 -2.36 -18.11 -9.84
C THR A 52 -2.30 -16.63 -9.47
N ILE A 53 -1.10 -16.08 -9.37
CA ILE A 53 -0.88 -14.69 -8.99
C ILE A 53 0.03 -13.99 -10.00
N ASP A 54 -0.33 -12.76 -10.34
CA ASP A 54 0.55 -11.81 -10.98
C ASP A 54 1.43 -11.15 -9.91
N LEU A 55 2.74 -11.14 -10.15
CA LEU A 55 3.73 -10.63 -9.21
C LEU A 55 4.78 -9.81 -9.96
N ALA A 56 5.05 -8.60 -9.48
CA ALA A 56 6.18 -7.77 -9.89
C ALA A 56 7.03 -7.41 -8.67
N VAL A 57 8.33 -7.59 -8.75
CA VAL A 57 9.26 -7.23 -7.66
C VAL A 57 9.83 -5.85 -7.97
N SER A 58 9.94 -4.98 -6.95
CA SER A 58 10.63 -3.72 -7.10
C SER A 58 12.11 -3.95 -7.47
N PRO A 59 12.76 -3.04 -8.23
CA PRO A 59 14.18 -3.17 -8.55
C PRO A 59 15.07 -3.26 -7.31
N ASP A 60 14.69 -2.53 -6.26
CA ASP A 60 15.41 -2.46 -4.98
C ASP A 60 15.13 -3.69 -4.08
N ARG A 61 14.18 -4.54 -4.48
CA ARG A 61 13.72 -5.75 -3.76
C ARG A 61 13.18 -5.50 -2.34
N ASP A 62 12.76 -4.26 -2.07
CA ASP A 62 12.16 -3.81 -0.82
C ASP A 62 10.64 -4.08 -0.74
N TYR A 63 9.97 -4.28 -1.88
CA TYR A 63 8.57 -4.68 -1.94
C TYR A 63 8.25 -5.43 -3.23
N ALA A 64 7.12 -6.14 -3.22
CA ALA A 64 6.47 -6.68 -4.41
C ALA A 64 5.08 -6.10 -4.58
N LEU A 65 4.63 -6.02 -5.82
CA LEU A 65 3.25 -5.75 -6.20
C LEU A 65 2.62 -7.09 -6.60
N ILE A 66 1.41 -7.36 -6.12
CA ILE A 66 0.75 -8.65 -6.30
C ILE A 66 -0.73 -8.50 -6.63
N TRP A 67 -1.27 -9.44 -7.41
CA TRP A 67 -2.71 -9.54 -7.65
C TRP A 67 -3.11 -10.98 -8.05
N PRO A 68 -4.29 -11.48 -7.69
CA PRO A 68 -4.79 -12.77 -8.20
C PRO A 68 -4.98 -12.74 -9.72
N ALA A 69 -4.68 -13.84 -10.39
CA ALA A 69 -4.84 -13.99 -11.84
C ALA A 69 -5.54 -15.33 -12.14
N PRO A 70 -6.87 -15.36 -12.34
CA PRO A 70 -7.75 -14.23 -12.66
C PRO A 70 -8.08 -13.36 -11.44
N LYS A 71 -8.44 -12.08 -11.69
CA LYS A 71 -8.67 -11.08 -10.63
C LYS A 71 -9.74 -11.46 -9.59
N ASN A 72 -10.64 -12.39 -9.92
CA ASN A 72 -11.69 -12.90 -9.05
C ASN A 72 -11.31 -14.17 -8.29
N GLN A 73 -10.09 -14.70 -8.49
CA GLN A 73 -9.62 -15.86 -7.77
C GLN A 73 -9.49 -15.54 -6.28
N LYS A 74 -10.10 -16.40 -5.46
CA LYS A 74 -9.96 -16.33 -4.01
C LYS A 74 -8.65 -16.99 -3.62
N VAL A 75 -7.80 -16.24 -2.93
CA VAL A 75 -6.53 -16.72 -2.39
C VAL A 75 -6.47 -16.36 -0.92
N THR A 76 -5.88 -17.23 -0.10
CA THR A 76 -5.63 -16.92 1.31
C THR A 76 -4.42 -16.01 1.45
N ILE A 77 -4.35 -15.27 2.55
CA ILE A 77 -3.18 -14.44 2.89
C ILE A 77 -1.92 -15.32 2.95
N GLY A 78 -1.98 -16.47 3.62
CA GLY A 78 -0.85 -17.38 3.75
C GLY A 78 -0.36 -17.96 2.41
N GLN A 79 -1.27 -18.25 1.47
CA GLN A 79 -0.89 -18.68 0.11
C GLN A 79 -0.08 -17.58 -0.60
N VAL A 80 -0.50 -16.33 -0.47
CA VAL A 80 0.21 -15.19 -1.06
C VAL A 80 1.58 -14.98 -0.42
N GLU A 81 1.70 -15.05 0.91
CA GLU A 81 3.00 -14.93 1.61
C GLU A 81 3.98 -15.98 1.13
N ARG A 82 3.59 -17.25 1.17
CA ARG A 82 4.44 -18.38 0.77
C ARG A 82 4.80 -18.30 -0.70
N GLY A 83 3.83 -17.93 -1.52
CA GLY A 83 4.00 -17.75 -2.94
C GLY A 83 5.01 -16.67 -3.31
N VAL A 84 4.90 -15.49 -2.69
CA VAL A 84 5.85 -14.41 -2.95
C VAL A 84 7.22 -14.71 -2.35
N THR A 85 7.26 -15.36 -1.18
CA THR A 85 8.51 -15.83 -0.57
C THR A 85 9.22 -16.83 -1.48
N SER A 86 8.50 -17.76 -2.12
CA SER A 86 9.11 -18.75 -3.02
C SER A 86 9.67 -18.14 -4.30
N VAL A 87 9.05 -17.08 -4.82
CA VAL A 87 9.53 -16.36 -6.02
C VAL A 87 10.68 -15.42 -5.70
N THR A 88 10.61 -14.71 -4.57
CA THR A 88 11.58 -13.65 -4.23
C THR A 88 12.73 -14.16 -3.38
N GLY A 89 12.58 -15.28 -2.67
CA GLY A 89 13.51 -15.72 -1.63
C GLY A 89 13.54 -14.83 -0.37
N CYS A 90 12.73 -13.77 -0.33
CA CYS A 90 12.73 -12.81 0.77
C CYS A 90 11.55 -13.05 1.72
N LYS A 91 11.72 -12.71 2.99
CA LYS A 91 10.64 -12.81 3.97
C LYS A 91 9.60 -11.74 3.63
N THR A 92 8.37 -12.16 3.42
CA THR A 92 7.26 -11.23 3.22
C THR A 92 6.86 -10.59 4.54
N GLN A 93 6.72 -9.26 4.52
CA GLN A 93 6.09 -8.50 5.59
C GLN A 93 4.80 -7.96 4.99
N PHE A 94 3.67 -8.60 5.31
CA PHE A 94 2.40 -8.05 4.87
C PHE A 94 2.23 -6.66 5.46
N ASP A 95 2.07 -5.69 4.56
CA ASP A 95 1.66 -4.35 4.92
C ASP A 95 0.39 -4.48 5.78
N GLY A 96 0.38 -3.81 6.92
CA GLY A 96 -0.52 -4.08 8.04
C GLY A 96 -1.99 -4.10 7.63
N LEU A 97 -2.35 -3.47 6.51
CA LEU A 97 -3.68 -3.44 5.93
C LEU A 97 -4.30 -4.83 5.69
N LEU A 98 -3.59 -5.78 5.07
CA LEU A 98 -4.18 -7.08 4.74
C LEU A 98 -4.41 -7.93 5.99
N LEU A 99 -3.39 -7.98 6.86
CA LEU A 99 -3.50 -8.67 8.15
C LEU A 99 -4.52 -7.98 9.06
N MET A 100 -4.63 -6.65 9.02
CA MET A 100 -5.64 -5.91 9.78
C MET A 100 -7.06 -6.24 9.31
N ILE A 101 -7.30 -6.31 7.98
CA ILE A 101 -8.63 -6.70 7.48
C ILE A 101 -8.95 -8.15 7.84
N ALA A 102 -7.95 -9.04 7.83
CA ALA A 102 -8.11 -10.43 8.20
C ALA A 102 -7.98 -10.70 9.71
N LYS A 103 -7.84 -9.66 10.55
CA LYS A 103 -7.63 -9.80 12.01
C LYS A 103 -6.49 -10.74 12.39
N GLY A 104 -5.43 -10.79 11.57
CA GLY A 104 -4.26 -11.65 11.76
C GLY A 104 -4.43 -13.09 11.27
N ASP A 105 -5.59 -13.49 10.75
CA ASP A 105 -5.81 -14.84 10.26
C ASP A 105 -5.21 -15.02 8.85
N ARG A 106 -4.12 -15.78 8.77
CA ARG A 106 -3.46 -16.10 7.48
C ARG A 106 -4.25 -17.08 6.63
N ASN A 107 -5.22 -17.80 7.20
CA ASN A 107 -6.11 -18.69 6.44
C ASN A 107 -7.32 -17.95 5.87
N ALA A 108 -7.53 -16.68 6.26
CA ALA A 108 -8.59 -15.87 5.70
C ALA A 108 -8.33 -15.57 4.21
N ILE A 109 -9.42 -15.49 3.45
CA ILE A 109 -9.39 -15.04 2.06
C ILE A 109 -8.93 -13.57 2.02
N ALA A 110 -7.88 -13.31 1.24
CA ALA A 110 -7.39 -11.97 1.02
C ALA A 110 -8.47 -11.14 0.28
N PRO A 111 -8.88 -9.98 0.84
CA PRO A 111 -9.97 -9.14 0.32
C PRO A 111 -9.59 -8.33 -0.93
N PHE A 112 -9.01 -8.98 -1.95
CA PHE A 112 -8.63 -8.34 -3.21
C PHE A 112 -9.81 -7.70 -3.94
N ASP A 113 -11.03 -8.21 -3.73
CA ASP A 113 -12.28 -7.65 -4.22
C ASP A 113 -12.56 -6.25 -3.66
N LYS A 114 -12.31 -6.04 -2.36
CA LYS A 114 -12.45 -4.75 -1.68
C LYS A 114 -11.37 -3.75 -2.08
N MET A 115 -10.33 -4.23 -2.75
CA MET A 115 -9.15 -3.49 -3.15
C MET A 115 -9.13 -3.18 -4.65
N SER A 116 -10.18 -3.56 -5.39
CA SER A 116 -10.29 -3.49 -6.86
C SER A 116 -9.94 -2.14 -7.52
N ASN A 117 -9.98 -1.04 -6.77
CA ASN A 117 -9.55 0.28 -7.22
C ASN A 117 -8.01 0.46 -7.30
N MET A 118 -7.22 -0.51 -6.82
CA MET A 118 -5.76 -0.49 -6.93
C MET A 118 -5.32 -0.94 -8.32
N GLN A 119 -4.93 0.03 -9.15
CA GLN A 119 -4.58 -0.20 -10.55
C GLN A 119 -3.25 -0.96 -10.76
N ASN A 120 -2.36 -0.94 -9.76
CA ASN A 120 -0.96 -1.39 -9.91
C ASN A 120 -0.63 -2.59 -9.02
N GLY A 121 -1.62 -3.41 -8.67
CA GLY A 121 -1.44 -4.47 -7.70
C GLY A 121 -1.44 -3.96 -6.26
N LEU A 122 -1.49 -4.89 -5.32
CA LEU A 122 -1.33 -4.61 -3.90
C LEU A 122 0.15 -4.67 -3.54
N ARG A 123 0.63 -3.68 -2.79
CA ARG A 123 2.00 -3.67 -2.27
C ARG A 123 2.15 -4.64 -1.09
N MET A 124 3.24 -5.38 -1.08
CA MET A 124 3.69 -6.18 0.04
C MET A 124 5.17 -5.96 0.25
N ASP A 125 5.57 -5.53 1.44
CA ASP A 125 6.97 -5.26 1.74
C ASP A 125 7.76 -6.57 1.87
N LEU A 126 9.04 -6.50 1.50
CA LEU A 126 9.97 -7.60 1.51
C LEU A 126 11.13 -7.28 2.45
N ALA A 127 11.53 -8.27 3.24
CA ALA A 127 12.76 -8.27 4.01
C ALA A 127 13.70 -9.31 3.40
N CYS A 128 14.53 -8.82 2.49
CA CYS A 128 15.80 -9.42 2.12
C CYS A 128 16.88 -8.80 3.05
#